data_AF-S8CQV8-F1
#
_entry.id   AF-S8CQV8-F1
#
_cell.length_a   1.000
_cell.length_b   1.000
_cell.length_c   1.000
_cell.angle_alpha   90.00
_cell.angle_beta   90.00
_cell.angle_gamma   90.00
#
_symmetry.space_group_name_H-M   'P 1'
#
loop_
_entity.id
_entity.type
_entity.pdbx_description
1 polymer ?
#
loop_
_entity_poly.entity_id
_entity_poly.type
_entity_poly.pdbx_seq_one_letter_code
_entity_poly.pdbx_strand_id
1 'polypeptide(L)'
;GTKKRKRMTLRSPLWSEFERYETVDGWKARCKACGTEVKADPQKNGTSGLKSHYASCKVITIPKRFSVSSLEVIRLVIISLAPSGAIPKLFENALIELIISAELPFKFVSRPEFVHFMSIVYPKFTVPSRWTVQRD
;
A
#
# COMPACT_ATOMS: atom_id res chain seq x y z
N GLY A 1 -13.86 40.18 -35.06
CA GLY A 1 -13.44 38.77 -35.13
C GLY A 1 -12.66 38.40 -33.89
N THR A 2 -13.16 37.48 -33.08
CA THR A 2 -12.51 37.03 -31.85
C THR A 2 -11.24 36.24 -32.18
N LYS A 3 -10.07 36.76 -31.76
CA LYS A 3 -8.77 36.12 -31.96
C LYS A 3 -8.75 34.75 -31.26
N LYS A 4 -8.73 33.67 -32.05
CA LYS A 4 -8.64 32.29 -31.55
C LYS A 4 -7.27 32.09 -30.90
N ARG A 5 -7.24 32.00 -29.57
CA ARG A 5 -6.00 31.91 -28.78
C ARG A 5 -5.37 30.52 -28.96
N LYS A 6 -4.06 30.48 -29.23
CA LYS A 6 -3.24 29.29 -29.47
C LYS A 6 -3.42 28.27 -28.31
N ARG A 7 -3.54 26.97 -28.64
CA ARG A 7 -3.63 25.88 -27.65
C ARG A 7 -2.38 25.95 -26.74
N MET A 8 -2.58 26.31 -25.46
CA MET A 8 -1.48 26.43 -24.50
C MET A 8 -0.90 25.04 -24.21
N THR A 9 0.40 24.87 -24.45
CA THR A 9 1.20 23.80 -23.84
C THR A 9 1.05 23.89 -22.32
N LEU A 10 0.89 22.75 -21.65
CA LEU A 10 0.68 22.68 -20.20
C LEU A 10 1.95 23.21 -19.49
N ARG A 11 1.91 24.47 -19.03
CA ARG A 11 3.08 25.23 -18.57
C ARG A 11 3.65 24.81 -17.21
N SER A 12 3.01 23.91 -16.46
CA SER A 12 3.47 23.52 -15.12
C SER A 12 3.87 22.05 -15.05
N PRO A 13 5.03 21.71 -14.42
CA PRO A 13 5.44 20.33 -14.14
C PRO A 13 4.38 19.54 -13.37
N LEU A 14 3.56 20.25 -12.59
CA LEU A 14 2.44 19.74 -11.83
C LEU A 14 1.50 18.82 -12.64
N TRP A 15 1.38 19.04 -13.96
CA TRP A 15 0.53 18.21 -14.81
C TRP A 15 0.99 16.76 -14.96
N SER A 16 2.22 16.39 -14.57
CA SER A 16 2.65 14.99 -14.55
C SER A 16 1.80 14.14 -13.58
N GLU A 17 1.24 14.76 -12.55
CA GLU A 17 0.53 14.12 -11.44
C GLU A 17 -0.99 14.07 -11.64
N PHE A 18 -1.48 14.66 -12.72
CA PHE A 18 -2.90 14.76 -13.02
C PHE A 18 -3.21 14.25 -14.43
N GLU A 19 -4.36 13.62 -14.57
CA GLU A 19 -4.93 13.24 -15.85
C GLU A 19 -6.02 14.26 -16.24
N ARG A 20 -5.90 14.86 -17.42
CA ARG A 20 -6.82 15.90 -17.88
C ARG A 20 -7.84 15.32 -18.86
N TYR A 21 -9.11 15.64 -18.68
CA TYR A 21 -10.20 15.18 -19.54
C TYR A 21 -11.29 16.24 -19.66
N GLU A 22 -12.08 16.12 -20.73
CA GLU A 22 -13.19 17.01 -21.03
C GLU A 22 -14.50 16.37 -20.56
N THR A 23 -15.36 17.17 -19.93
CA THR A 23 -16.70 16.78 -19.52
C THR A 23 -17.72 17.75 -20.10
N VAL A 24 -19.01 17.41 -20.04
CA VAL A 24 -20.11 18.27 -20.51
C VAL A 24 -20.08 19.65 -19.84
N ASP A 25 -19.61 19.72 -18.59
CA ASP A 25 -19.48 20.95 -17.80
C ASP A 25 -18.14 21.70 -18.01
N GLY A 26 -17.27 21.21 -18.89
CA GLY A 26 -15.95 21.77 -19.20
C GLY A 26 -14.78 20.86 -18.82
N TRP A 27 -13.56 21.41 -18.83
CA TRP A 27 -12.35 20.63 -18.58
C TRP A 27 -12.11 20.38 -17.08
N LYS A 28 -11.80 19.13 -16.75
CA LYS A 28 -11.41 18.68 -15.41
C LYS A 28 -10.04 18.02 -15.43
N ALA A 29 -9.46 17.89 -14.24
CA ALA A 29 -8.23 17.17 -14.00
C ALA A 29 -8.46 16.19 -12.83
N ARG A 30 -8.08 14.93 -13.00
CA ARG A 30 -8.13 13.90 -11.98
C ARG A 30 -6.74 13.69 -11.41
N CYS A 31 -6.61 13.72 -10.09
CA CYS A 31 -5.36 13.36 -9.43
C CYS A 31 -5.06 11.87 -9.67
N LYS A 32 -3.89 11.53 -10.20
CA LYS A 32 -3.51 10.12 -10.44
C LYS A 32 -3.30 9.33 -9.15
N ALA A 33 -3.00 9.99 -8.05
CA ALA A 33 -2.72 9.35 -6.77
C ALA A 33 -4.02 9.04 -5.99
N CYS A 34 -4.94 9.98 -5.87
CA CYS A 34 -6.14 9.82 -5.03
C CYS A 34 -7.46 9.85 -5.80
N GLY A 35 -7.43 10.04 -7.13
CA GLY A 35 -8.62 10.05 -7.98
C GLY A 35 -9.50 11.31 -7.85
N THR A 36 -9.16 12.27 -6.99
CA THR A 36 -9.97 13.49 -6.80
C THR A 36 -10.04 14.32 -8.08
N GLU A 37 -11.26 14.73 -8.44
CA GLU A 37 -11.52 15.61 -9.57
C GLU A 37 -11.36 17.08 -9.17
N VAL A 38 -10.60 17.83 -9.96
CA VAL A 38 -10.33 19.26 -9.79
C VAL A 38 -10.75 19.97 -11.07
N LYS A 39 -11.46 21.08 -10.94
CA LYS A 39 -11.84 21.93 -12.08
C LYS A 39 -10.56 22.48 -12.75
N ALA A 40 -10.43 22.32 -14.06
CA ALA A 40 -9.20 22.63 -14.77
C ALA A 40 -9.46 23.25 -16.17
N ASP A 41 -10.51 24.06 -16.25
CA ASP A 41 -10.88 24.82 -17.45
C ASP A 41 -9.76 25.77 -17.87
N PRO A 42 -9.21 25.67 -19.09
CA PRO A 42 -8.06 26.49 -19.52
C PRO A 42 -8.41 27.98 -19.72
N GLN A 43 -9.69 28.33 -19.80
CA GLN A 43 -10.19 29.70 -19.96
C GLN A 43 -10.63 30.30 -18.62
N LYS A 44 -11.20 29.48 -17.74
CA LYS A 44 -11.83 29.94 -16.49
C LYS A 44 -11.00 29.66 -15.23
N ASN A 45 -10.17 28.61 -15.24
CA ASN A 45 -9.48 28.12 -14.05
C ASN A 45 -7.96 28.04 -14.30
N GLY A 46 -7.18 28.80 -13.53
CA GLY A 46 -5.72 28.64 -13.49
C GLY A 46 -5.27 27.34 -12.80
N THR A 47 -3.96 27.15 -12.63
CA THR A 47 -3.39 25.96 -11.97
C THR A 47 -3.47 25.98 -10.43
N SER A 48 -4.06 27.02 -9.84
CA SER A 48 -4.13 27.20 -8.38
C SER A 48 -4.89 26.07 -7.67
N GLY A 49 -5.99 25.59 -8.27
CA GLY A 49 -6.76 24.46 -7.72
C GLY A 49 -5.95 23.16 -7.68
N LEU A 50 -5.22 22.87 -8.78
CA LEU A 50 -4.34 21.70 -8.84
C LEU A 50 -3.20 21.83 -7.83
N LYS A 51 -2.62 23.02 -7.67
CA LYS A 51 -1.53 23.28 -6.72
C LYS A 51 -2.00 23.09 -5.28
N SER A 52 -3.18 23.64 -4.95
CA SER A 52 -3.79 23.49 -3.63
C SER A 52 -4.11 22.03 -3.32
N HIS A 53 -4.62 21.29 -4.31
CA HIS A 53 -4.85 19.85 -4.15
C HIS A 53 -3.54 19.10 -3.96
N TYR A 54 -2.54 19.31 -4.82
CA TYR A 54 -1.25 18.61 -4.75
C TYR A 54 -0.56 18.78 -3.39
N ALA A 55 -0.61 20.00 -2.82
CA ALA A 55 -0.04 20.29 -1.50
C ALA A 55 -0.81 19.64 -0.33
N SER A 56 -2.09 19.30 -0.50
CA SER A 56 -2.97 18.76 0.55
C SER A 56 -3.42 17.32 0.31
N CYS A 57 -3.07 16.75 -0.84
CA CYS A 57 -3.47 15.40 -1.25
C CYS A 57 -2.82 14.38 -0.33
N LYS A 58 -3.63 13.77 0.54
CA LYS A 58 -3.16 12.80 1.55
C LYS A 58 -2.31 11.68 0.94
N VAL A 59 -2.65 11.20 -0.27
CA VAL A 59 -1.88 10.13 -0.93
C VAL A 59 -0.51 10.60 -1.41
N ILE A 60 -0.39 11.85 -1.86
CA ILE A 60 0.87 12.45 -2.34
C ILE A 60 1.73 12.92 -1.16
N THR A 61 1.11 13.45 -0.11
CA THR A 61 1.80 13.98 1.07
C THR A 61 2.21 12.90 2.06
N ILE A 62 1.68 11.68 1.94
CA ILE A 62 2.26 10.52 2.62
C ILE A 62 3.72 10.40 2.16
N PRO A 63 4.70 10.48 3.08
CA PRO A 63 6.09 10.35 2.70
C PRO A 63 6.29 8.97 2.06
N LYS A 64 6.72 8.94 0.79
CA LYS A 64 7.10 7.71 0.05
C LYS A 64 8.19 6.87 0.74
N ARG A 65 8.75 7.36 1.87
CA ARG A 65 9.66 6.63 2.77
C ARG A 65 8.98 5.48 3.51
N PHE A 66 7.65 5.39 3.50
CA PHE A 66 6.93 4.22 3.99
C PHE A 66 6.34 3.43 2.83
N SER A 67 7.21 2.95 1.93
CA SER A 67 6.96 1.65 1.28
C SER A 67 7.22 0.56 2.33
N VAL A 68 6.45 0.56 3.42
CA VAL A 68 6.40 -0.63 4.27
C VAL A 68 5.75 -1.69 3.42
N SER A 69 6.53 -2.72 3.08
CA SER A 69 5.98 -3.89 2.44
C SER A 69 4.80 -4.38 3.28
N SER A 70 3.81 -5.03 2.65
CA SER A 70 2.67 -5.60 3.38
C SER A 70 3.12 -6.44 4.58
N LEU A 71 4.30 -7.08 4.48
CA LEU A 71 4.97 -7.82 5.55
C LEU A 71 5.46 -6.93 6.70
N GLU A 72 5.99 -5.73 6.44
CA GLU A 72 6.40 -4.79 7.48
C GLU A 72 5.20 -4.19 8.22
N VAL A 73 4.08 -3.97 7.53
CA VAL A 73 2.81 -3.57 8.18
C VAL A 73 2.29 -4.69 9.07
N ILE A 74 2.28 -5.93 8.57
CA ILE A 74 1.90 -7.12 9.35
C ILE A 74 2.81 -7.27 10.58
N ARG A 75 4.13 -7.12 10.43
CA ARG A 75 5.09 -7.13 11.54
C ARG A 75 4.78 -6.07 12.57
N LEU A 76 4.53 -4.82 12.15
CA LEU A 76 4.21 -3.72 13.07
C LEU A 76 2.93 -4.03 13.87
N VAL A 77 1.88 -4.50 13.19
CA VAL A 77 0.60 -4.85 13.81
C VAL A 77 0.77 -5.97 14.85
N ILE A 78 1.53 -7.01 14.53
CA ILE A 78 1.78 -8.13 15.45
C ILE A 78 2.60 -7.68 16.67
N ILE A 79 3.61 -6.82 16.46
CA ILE A 79 4.44 -6.29 17.55
C ILE A 79 3.64 -5.33 18.45
N SER A 80 2.76 -4.51 17.88
CA SER A 80 1.97 -3.53 18.63
C SER A 80 0.82 -4.12 19.45
N LEU A 81 0.31 -5.30 19.08
CA LEU A 81 -0.87 -5.91 19.72
C LEU A 81 -0.54 -6.88 20.85
N ALA A 82 0.71 -7.28 21.04
CA ALA A 82 1.05 -8.31 22.02
C ALA A 82 2.22 -7.86 22.93
N PRO A 83 2.11 -8.08 24.26
CA PRO A 83 3.21 -7.82 25.18
C PRO A 83 4.44 -8.65 24.76
N SER A 84 5.60 -8.01 24.80
CA SER A 84 6.90 -8.60 24.46
C SER A 84 7.10 -9.95 25.17
N GLY A 85 7.05 -11.05 24.41
CA GLY A 85 7.16 -12.42 24.92
C GLY A 85 5.95 -13.33 24.62
N ALA A 86 4.76 -12.76 24.38
CA ALA A 86 3.57 -13.53 23.99
C ALA A 86 3.50 -13.82 22.48
N ILE A 87 4.19 -12.99 21.67
CA ILE A 87 4.19 -13.05 20.21
C ILE A 87 4.60 -14.42 19.64
N PRO A 88 5.65 -15.11 20.15
CA PRO A 88 6.05 -16.41 19.62
C PRO A 88 4.97 -17.49 19.81
N LYS A 89 4.34 -17.52 20.99
CA LYS A 89 3.26 -18.45 21.33
C LYS A 89 2.01 -18.23 20.47
N LEU A 90 1.67 -16.98 20.18
CA LEU A 90 0.57 -16.65 19.27
C LEU A 90 0.82 -17.15 17.85
N PHE A 91 2.05 -16.96 17.35
CA PHE A 91 2.46 -17.47 16.04
C PHE A 91 2.47 -18.99 15.97
N GLU A 92 2.93 -19.66 17.03
CA GLU A 92 2.93 -21.11 17.14
C GLU A 92 1.50 -21.68 17.10
N ASN A 93 0.58 -21.10 17.89
CA ASN A 93 -0.82 -21.51 17.88
C ASN A 93 -1.47 -21.30 16.51
N ALA A 94 -1.21 -20.16 15.85
CA ALA A 94 -1.74 -19.89 14.52
C ALA A 94 -1.18 -20.85 13.45
N LEU A 95 0.09 -21.27 13.58
CA LEU A 95 0.69 -22.26 12.70
C LEU A 95 0.05 -23.64 12.89
N ILE A 96 -0.21 -24.03 14.14
CA ILE A 96 -0.91 -25.29 14.46
C ILE A 96 -2.34 -25.26 13.89
N GLU A 97 -3.08 -24.17 14.11
CA GLU A 97 -4.43 -23.99 13.56
C GLU A 97 -4.45 -24.10 12.04
N LEU A 98 -3.50 -23.45 11.34
CA LEU A 98 -3.37 -23.58 9.88
C LEU A 98 -3.17 -25.03 9.43
N ILE A 99 -2.31 -25.77 10.12
CA ILE A 99 -2.00 -27.16 9.77
C ILE A 99 -3.23 -28.06 9.95
N ILE A 100 -3.97 -27.86 11.05
CA ILE A 100 -5.18 -28.63 11.35
C ILE A 100 -6.31 -28.25 10.37
N SER A 101 -6.65 -26.97 10.28
CA SER A 101 -7.80 -26.49 9.50
C SER A 101 -7.63 -26.68 7.99
N ALA A 102 -6.40 -26.63 7.47
CA ALA A 102 -6.11 -26.89 6.07
C ALA A 102 -5.60 -28.32 5.80
N GLU A 103 -5.67 -29.21 6.80
CA GLU A 103 -5.24 -30.62 6.72
C GLU A 103 -3.84 -30.82 6.12
N LEU A 104 -2.91 -29.94 6.47
CA LEU A 104 -1.55 -30.00 5.93
C LEU A 104 -0.74 -31.09 6.62
N PRO A 105 0.16 -31.78 5.90
CA PRO A 105 1.09 -32.70 6.53
C PRO A 105 1.98 -31.97 7.54
N PHE A 106 2.19 -32.50 8.76
CA PHE A 106 3.08 -31.89 9.77
C PHE A 106 4.52 -31.62 9.27
N LYS A 107 4.98 -32.36 8.25
CA LYS A 107 6.26 -32.09 7.57
C LYS A 107 6.31 -30.75 6.82
N PHE A 108 5.17 -30.09 6.63
CA PHE A 108 5.05 -28.79 5.97
C PHE A 108 5.97 -27.74 6.58
N VAL A 109 6.05 -27.69 7.91
CA VAL A 109 6.88 -26.70 8.62
C VAL A 109 8.38 -26.89 8.38
N SER A 110 8.80 -28.07 7.94
CA SER A 110 10.20 -28.38 7.63
C SER A 110 10.54 -28.19 6.15
N ARG A 111 9.59 -27.75 5.32
CA ARG A 111 9.84 -27.50 3.91
C ARG A 111 10.79 -26.30 3.73
N PRO A 112 11.84 -26.40 2.88
CA PRO A 112 12.77 -25.31 2.66
C PRO A 112 12.09 -23.99 2.26
N GLU A 113 11.05 -24.09 1.45
CA GLU A 113 10.29 -22.92 0.96
C GLU A 113 9.56 -22.22 2.11
N PHE A 114 8.97 -23.01 3.02
CA PHE A 114 8.28 -22.48 4.20
C PHE A 114 9.26 -21.89 5.22
N VAL A 115 10.38 -22.56 5.47
CA VAL A 115 11.44 -22.05 6.35
C VAL A 115 12.01 -20.74 5.81
N HIS A 116 12.28 -20.67 4.50
CA HIS A 116 12.73 -19.44 3.86
C HIS A 116 11.68 -18.32 3.98
N PHE A 117 10.41 -18.62 3.69
CA PHE A 117 9.31 -17.68 3.88
C PHE A 117 9.28 -17.14 5.32
N MET A 118 9.33 -18.02 6.33
CA MET A 118 9.33 -17.62 7.74
C MET A 118 10.57 -16.81 8.13
N SER A 119 11.74 -17.07 7.53
CA SER A 119 12.93 -16.24 7.74
C SER A 119 12.75 -14.79 7.26
N ILE A 120 11.90 -14.58 6.23
CA ILE A 120 11.55 -13.25 5.73
C ILE A 120 10.39 -12.65 6.53
N VAL A 121 9.40 -13.42 6.95
CA VAL A 121 8.23 -12.90 7.69
C VAL A 121 8.60 -12.59 9.13
N TYR A 122 9.27 -13.50 9.83
CA TYR A 122 9.63 -13.34 11.22
C TYR A 122 11.02 -13.95 11.54
N PRO A 123 12.13 -13.22 11.25
CA PRO A 123 13.49 -13.75 11.35
C PRO A 123 13.91 -14.22 12.75
N LYS A 124 13.27 -13.69 13.81
CA LYS A 124 13.53 -14.07 15.20
C LYS A 124 12.76 -15.32 15.63
N PHE A 125 11.80 -15.79 14.82
CA PHE A 125 11.03 -16.98 15.13
C PHE A 125 11.73 -18.23 14.65
N THR A 126 11.98 -19.13 15.59
CA THR A 126 12.48 -20.46 15.27
C THR A 126 11.31 -21.34 14.88
N VAL A 127 11.25 -21.74 13.61
CA VAL A 127 10.20 -22.63 13.13
C VAL A 127 10.28 -23.97 13.89
N PRO A 128 9.18 -24.41 14.52
CA PRO A 128 9.17 -25.66 15.28
C PRO A 128 9.37 -26.88 14.37
N SER A 129 9.96 -27.93 14.92
CA SER A 129 10.14 -29.18 14.20
C SER A 129 8.80 -29.89 13.98
N ARG A 130 8.71 -30.78 12.99
CA ARG A 130 7.52 -31.61 12.76
C ARG A 130 7.04 -32.37 14.01
N TRP A 131 7.96 -32.76 14.90
CA TRP A 131 7.66 -33.51 16.12
C TRP A 131 7.21 -32.63 17.28
N THR A 132 7.56 -31.34 17.23
CA THR A 132 7.06 -30.34 18.16
C THR A 132 5.62 -30.03 17.83
N VAL A 133 5.35 -29.68 16.57
CA VAL A 133 4.00 -29.39 16.06
C VAL A 133 3.03 -30.58 16.19
N GLN A 134 3.53 -31.81 16.14
CA GLN A 134 2.67 -32.98 16.34
C GLN A 134 2.28 -33.22 17.81
N ARG A 135 3.10 -32.74 18.77
CA ARG A 135 2.86 -32.94 20.21
C ARG A 135 2.01 -31.85 20.83
N ASP A 136 2.11 -30.64 20.29
CA ASP A 136 1.41 -29.43 20.73
C ASP A 136 0.08 -29.26 20.00
#